data_AF-A0A0N0E4K5-F1
#
_entry.id   AF-A0A0N0E4K5-F1
#
_cell.length_a   1.000
_cell.length_b   1.000
_cell.length_c   1.000
_cell.angle_alpha   90.00
_cell.angle_beta   90.00
_cell.angle_gamma   90.00
#
_symmetry.space_group_name_H-M   'P 1'
#
loop_
_entity.id
_entity.type
_entity.pdbx_description
1 polymer ?
#
loop_
_entity_poly.entity_id
_entity_poly.type
_entity_poly.pdbx_seq_one_letter_code
_entity_poly.pdbx_strand_id
1 'polypeptide(L)' 'MAKFQITVDDTEGSVSISIDNQSDLHSSAAGRVVDAMVNGAKLLGRIALPICSPVHGCDCEVCAATRELLQTKPTIH' A
#
# COMPACT_ATOMS: atom_id res chain seq x y z
N MET A 1 18.12 -4.37 -1.77
CA MET A 1 17.19 -4.32 -2.91
C MET A 1 16.02 -5.23 -2.57
N ALA A 2 14.81 -4.71 -2.37
CA ALA A 2 13.64 -5.51 -2.02
C ALA A 2 12.90 -5.95 -3.29
N LYS A 3 12.48 -7.22 -3.35
CA LYS A 3 11.71 -7.80 -4.45
C LYS A 3 10.42 -8.35 -3.90
N PHE A 4 9.34 -8.12 -4.63
CA PHE A 4 8.02 -8.65 -4.33
C PHE A 4 7.48 -9.38 -5.57
N GLN A 5 6.77 -10.46 -5.35
CA GLN A 5 6.10 -11.28 -6.33
C GLN A 5 4.62 -11.33 -5.96
N ILE A 6 3.79 -10.91 -6.91
CA ILE A 6 2.34 -11.07 -6.84
C ILE A 6 2.02 -12.37 -7.59
N THR A 7 1.36 -13.28 -6.91
CA THR A 7 0.84 -14.51 -7.50
C THR A 7 -0.68 -14.39 -7.58
N VAL A 8 -1.21 -14.64 -8.78
CA VAL A 8 -2.65 -14.67 -9.02
C VAL A 8 -2.98 -16.09 -9.44
N ASP A 9 -3.70 -16.80 -8.58
CA ASP A 9 -4.14 -18.17 -8.84
C ASP A 9 -5.61 -18.14 -9.24
N ASP A 10 -5.88 -18.60 -10.47
CA ASP A 10 -7.22 -18.82 -11.00
C ASP A 10 -7.57 -20.30 -10.85
N THR A 11 -8.53 -20.59 -9.97
CA THR A 11 -9.02 -21.94 -9.67
C THR A 11 -10.49 -22.02 -10.07
N GLU A 12 -11.01 -23.22 -10.33
CA GLU A 12 -12.41 -23.41 -10.75
C GLU A 12 -13.40 -22.72 -9.79
N GLY A 13 -13.85 -21.52 -10.18
CA GLY A 13 -14.82 -20.72 -9.43
C GLY A 13 -14.26 -19.66 -8.47
N SER A 14 -12.94 -19.52 -8.33
CA SER A 14 -12.36 -18.47 -7.48
C SER A 14 -10.98 -17.99 -7.94
N VAL A 15 -10.76 -16.69 -7.78
CA VAL A 15 -9.44 -16.07 -7.98
C VAL A 15 -8.87 -15.73 -6.61
N SER A 16 -7.64 -16.16 -6.34
CA SER A 16 -6.89 -15.76 -5.15
C SER A 16 -5.66 -14.95 -5.55
N ILE A 17 -5.37 -13.91 -4.78
CA ILE A 17 -4.19 -13.06 -4.97
C ILE A 17 -3.34 -13.20 -3.71
N SER A 18 -2.08 -13.59 -3.87
CA SER A 18 -1.10 -13.68 -2.79
C SER A 18 0.15 -12.87 -3.12
N ILE A 19 0.84 -12.43 -2.08
CA ILE A 19 2.08 -11.64 -2.17
C ILE A 19 3.11 -12.30 -1.26
N ASP A 20 4.35 -12.40 -1.72
CA ASP A 20 5.49 -12.75 -0.88
C ASP A 20 5.91 -11.57 0.03
N ASN A 21 6.75 -11.85 1.04
CA ASN A 21 7.38 -10.82 1.89
C ASN A 21 6.39 -9.79 2.48
N GLN A 22 5.18 -10.22 2.89
CA GLN A 22 4.14 -9.30 3.40
C GLN A 22 4.60 -8.47 4.60
N SER A 23 5.47 -9.02 5.45
CA SER A 23 6.07 -8.30 6.57
C SER A 23 6.84 -7.05 6.15
N ASP A 24 7.31 -7.00 4.89
CA ASP A 24 8.11 -5.91 4.32
C ASP A 24 7.31 -4.96 3.43
N LEU A 25 5.97 -5.11 3.35
CA LEU A 25 5.12 -4.27 2.51
C LEU A 25 5.30 -2.77 2.80
N HIS A 26 5.52 -2.39 4.06
CA HIS A 26 5.69 -0.98 4.44
C HIS A 26 7.15 -0.55 4.59
N SER A 27 8.10 -1.50 4.61
CA SER A 27 9.53 -1.26 4.83
C SER A 27 10.25 -0.77 3.57
N SER A 28 9.63 -0.91 2.38
CA SER A 28 10.22 -0.50 1.11
C SER A 28 9.23 0.19 0.17
N ALA A 29 9.73 1.01 -0.75
CA ALA A 29 8.91 1.66 -1.78
C ALA A 29 8.25 0.64 -2.72
N ALA A 30 8.96 -0.45 -3.04
CA ALA A 30 8.41 -1.54 -3.86
C ALA A 30 7.25 -2.27 -3.16
N GLY A 31 7.35 -2.50 -1.84
CA GLY A 31 6.28 -3.11 -1.05
C GLY A 31 5.00 -2.26 -1.09
N ARG A 32 5.12 -0.93 -0.99
CA ARG A 32 3.98 -0.01 -1.03
C ARG A 32 3.30 0.06 -2.40
N VAL A 33 4.07 -0.09 -3.48
CA VAL A 33 3.51 -0.24 -4.84
C VAL A 33 2.64 -1.49 -4.88
N VAL A 34 3.15 -2.62 -4.37
CA VAL A 34 2.44 -3.89 -4.38
C VAL A 34 1.21 -3.88 -3.46
N ASP A 35 1.32 -3.28 -2.28
CA ASP A 35 0.21 -3.05 -1.35
C ASP A 35 -0.92 -2.26 -2.04
N ALA A 36 -0.58 -1.16 -2.72
CA ALA A 36 -1.52 -0.35 -3.46
C ALA A 36 -2.19 -1.12 -4.62
N MET A 37 -1.44 -2.00 -5.31
CA MET A 37 -1.99 -2.83 -6.39
C MET A 37 -2.99 -3.86 -5.90
N VAL A 38 -2.79 -4.47 -4.73
CA VAL A 38 -3.67 -5.53 -4.20
C VAL A 38 -4.85 -4.96 -3.42
N ASN A 39 -4.68 -3.88 -2.65
CA ASN A 39 -5.74 -3.28 -1.83
C ASN A 39 -6.63 -2.26 -2.57
N GLY A 40 -6.52 -2.15 -3.90
CA GLY A 40 -7.56 -1.53 -4.73
C GLY A 40 -7.23 -0.17 -5.35
N ALA A 41 -5.96 0.23 -5.45
CA ALA A 41 -5.60 1.47 -6.13
C ALA A 41 -5.19 1.25 -7.60
N LYS A 42 -5.84 2.00 -8.51
CA LYS A 42 -5.40 2.13 -9.90
C LYS A 42 -4.13 2.99 -9.94
N LEU A 43 -2.96 2.39 -10.15
CA LEU A 43 -1.71 3.12 -10.44
C LEU A 43 -1.79 3.73 -11.84
N LEU A 44 -2.38 4.92 -11.93
CA LEU A 44 -2.35 5.72 -13.16
C LEU A 44 -1.00 6.43 -13.28
N GLY A 45 0.00 5.69 -13.77
CA GLY A 45 1.27 6.20 -14.29
C GLY A 45 2.17 6.96 -13.31
N ARG A 46 3.28 6.35 -12.87
CA ARG A 46 4.46 6.97 -12.20
C ARG A 46 4.15 8.12 -11.22
N ILE A 47 3.02 8.09 -10.52
CA ILE A 47 2.77 9.02 -9.41
C ILE A 47 3.77 8.64 -8.32
N ALA A 48 4.53 9.62 -7.84
CA ALA A 48 5.39 9.44 -6.69
C ALA A 48 4.50 8.96 -5.53
N LEU A 49 4.59 7.69 -5.18
CA LEU A 49 3.89 7.16 -4.02
C LEU A 49 4.57 7.77 -2.80
N PRO A 50 3.86 8.58 -2.02
CA PRO A 50 4.46 9.16 -0.83
C PRO A 50 4.88 8.03 0.11
N ILE A 51 5.97 8.24 0.87
CA ILE A 51 6.48 7.27 1.86
C ILE A 51 5.55 7.20 3.09
N CYS A 52 4.29 7.62 2.96
CA CYS A 52 3.24 7.39 3.94
C CYS A 52 2.13 6.51 3.34
N SER A 53 1.80 5.42 4.04
CA SER A 53 0.63 4.62 3.70
C SER A 53 -0.60 5.31 4.31
N PRO A 54 -1.65 5.59 3.52
CA PRO A 54 -2.89 6.16 4.04
C PRO A 54 -3.71 5.13 4.84
N VAL A 55 -3.38 3.83 4.74
CA VAL A 55 -4.08 2.72 5.40
C VAL A 55 -3.31 2.22 6.63
N HIS A 56 -4.02 1.54 7.54
CA HIS A 56 -3.43 0.88 8.71
C HIS A 56 -2.41 -0.19 8.27
N GLY A 57 -1.21 -0.16 8.85
CA GLY A 57 -0.13 -1.11 8.54
C GLY A 57 1.28 -0.54 8.76
N CYS A 58 1.43 0.78 8.72
CA CYS A 58 2.67 1.47 9.09
C CYS A 58 2.40 2.49 10.20
N ASP A 59 3.14 2.37 11.32
CA ASP A 59 2.96 3.19 12.53
C ASP A 59 4.05 4.27 12.70
N CYS A 60 4.79 4.60 11.64
CA CYS A 60 5.72 5.71 11.71
C CYS A 60 4.96 7.06 11.82
N GLU A 61 5.59 8.05 12.45
CA GLU A 61 4.98 9.37 12.71
C GLU A 61 4.40 10.03 11.45
N VAL A 62 5.06 9.86 10.31
CA VAL A 62 4.61 10.41 9.02
C VAL A 62 3.33 9.73 8.53
N CYS A 63 3.22 8.40 8.68
CA CYS A 63 2.00 7.67 8.34
C CYS A 63 0.86 8.00 9.30
N ALA A 64 1.15 8.15 10.60
CA ALA A 64 0.18 8.56 11.61
C ALA A 64 -0.39 9.96 11.31
N ALA A 65 0.49 10.94 11.04
CA ALA A 65 0.09 12.30 10.69
C ALA A 65 -0.71 12.36 9.37
N THR A 66 -0.32 11.57 8.36
CA THR A 66 -1.06 11.50 7.08
C THR A 66 -2.45 10.90 7.27
N ARG A 67 -2.56 9.88 8.13
CA ARG A 67 -3.82 9.24 8.47
C ARG A 67 -4.75 10.20 9.22
N GLU A 68 -4.20 10.92 10.19
CA GLU A 68 -4.92 11.96 10.92
C GLU A 68 -5.40 13.07 9.97
N LEU A 69 -4.55 13.56 9.07
CA LEU A 69 -4.91 14.56 8.06
C LEU A 69 -6.09 14.11 7.19
N LEU A 70 -6.07 12.87 6.70
CA LEU A 70 -7.13 12.31 5.86
C LEU A 70 -8.44 12.08 6.63
N GLN A 71 -8.35 11.69 7.90
CA GLN A 71 -9.51 11.44 8.76
C GLN A 71 -10.16 12.73 9.24
N THR A 72 -9.35 13.69 9.69
CA THR A 72 -9.84 14.92 10.33
C THR A 72 -10.11 16.03 9.33
N LYS A 73 -9.53 15.97 8.12
CA LYS A 73 -9.62 17.01 7.07
C LYS A 73 -9.55 18.42 7.66
N PRO A 74 -8.51 18.74 8.45
CA PRO A 74 -8.48 19.98 9.20
C PRO A 74 -8.50 21.15 8.21
N THR A 75 -9.48 22.03 8.34
CA THR A 75 -9.56 23.23 7.51
C THR A 75 -8.42 24.16 7.88
N ILE A 76 -7.63 24.56 6.89
CA ILE A 76 -6.58 25.57 7.06
C ILE A 76 -7.28 26.87 7.48
N HIS A 77 -7.08 27.30 8.73
CA HIS A 77 -7.50 28.61 9.22
C HIS A 77 -6.41 29.65 8.96
#